data_AF-A0A8C9L5P2-F1
#
_entry.id   AF-A0A8C9L5P2-F1
#
_cell.length_a   1.000
_cell.length_b   1.000
_cell.length_c   1.000
_cell.angle_alpha   90.00
_cell.angle_beta   90.00
_cell.angle_gamma   90.00
#
_symmetry.space_group_name_H-M   'P 1'
#
loop_
_entity.id
_entity.type
_entity.pdbx_description
1 polymer ?
#
loop_
_entity_poly.entity_id
_entity_poly.type
_entity_poly.pdbx_seq_one_letter_code
_entity_poly.pdbx_strand_id
1 'polypeptide(L)'
;PKCHLLVSPGCQIIHPPRDGGIRYRGLTPDEVRSVRFLPFDYEIEYVCRPEREIVGPKVRKCQLLISSTSPSCLHLISVPILSPSRHLHPINVPILSPSLSPSRHLHPINVP
;
A
#
# COMPACT_ATOMS: atom_id res chain seq x y z
N PRO A 1 17.41 30.14 1.44
CA PRO A 1 16.77 29.81 0.15
C PRO A 1 15.34 30.36 0.07
N LYS A 2 15.13 31.45 -0.67
CA LYS A 2 13.85 32.15 -0.78
C LYS A 2 13.29 31.87 -2.17
N CYS A 3 12.25 31.02 -2.27
CA CYS A 3 11.50 30.83 -3.51
C CYS A 3 10.80 32.15 -3.85
N HIS A 4 11.26 32.82 -4.90
CA HIS A 4 10.82 34.20 -5.19
C HIS A 4 10.22 34.38 -6.58
N LEU A 5 10.28 33.36 -7.43
CA LEU A 5 9.94 33.52 -8.84
C LEU A 5 8.57 32.94 -9.20
N LEU A 6 8.24 31.69 -8.81
CA LEU A 6 6.91 31.10 -9.03
C LEU A 6 6.63 29.99 -7.99
N VAL A 7 5.42 29.97 -7.43
CA VAL A 7 4.91 28.89 -6.57
C VAL A 7 3.73 28.24 -7.28
N SER A 8 3.79 26.92 -7.48
CA SER A 8 2.65 26.18 -8.05
C SER A 8 1.42 26.28 -7.14
N PRO A 9 0.18 26.36 -7.68
CA PRO A 9 -1.03 26.56 -6.89
C PRO A 9 -1.37 25.38 -5.96
N GLY A 10 -0.74 24.22 -6.16
CA GLY A 10 -0.97 23.00 -5.40
C GLY A 10 -0.42 21.78 -6.13
N CYS A 11 -0.68 20.59 -5.59
CA CYS A 11 -0.23 19.34 -6.22
C CYS A 11 -1.17 18.95 -7.34
N GLN A 12 -0.64 18.59 -8.52
CA GLN A 12 -1.48 18.08 -9.59
C GLN A 12 -2.16 16.76 -9.18
N ILE A 13 -3.40 16.54 -9.62
CA ILE A 13 -4.05 15.23 -9.48
C ILE A 13 -3.18 14.16 -10.14
N ILE A 14 -2.91 13.08 -9.40
CA ILE A 14 -2.08 11.97 -9.88
C ILE A 14 -2.95 10.77 -10.23
N HIS A 15 -2.55 10.06 -11.27
CA HIS A 15 -3.22 8.83 -11.65
C HIS A 15 -2.80 7.69 -10.70
N PRO A 16 -3.73 6.80 -10.33
CA PRO A 16 -3.41 5.67 -9.48
C PRO A 16 -2.39 4.72 -10.14
N PRO A 17 -1.50 4.07 -9.34
CA PRO A 17 -0.62 3.03 -9.85
C PRO A 17 -1.43 1.87 -10.46
N ARG A 18 -0.86 1.16 -11.45
CA ARG A 18 -1.51 0.04 -12.15
C ARG A 18 -2.09 -1.04 -11.22
N ASP A 19 -1.36 -1.37 -10.16
CA ASP A 19 -1.71 -2.41 -9.19
C ASP A 19 -2.38 -1.84 -7.93
N GLY A 20 -2.92 -0.62 -8.00
CA GLY A 20 -3.49 0.08 -6.87
C GLY A 20 -4.49 1.16 -7.25
N GLY A 21 -4.77 2.02 -6.28
CA GLY A 21 -5.73 3.10 -6.34
C GLY A 21 -5.29 4.25 -5.45
N ILE A 22 -6.04 5.36 -5.53
CA ILE A 22 -5.85 6.52 -4.67
C ILE A 22 -7.22 6.93 -4.15
N ARG A 23 -7.33 7.09 -2.83
CA ARG A 23 -8.48 7.66 -2.16
C ARG A 23 -8.22 9.15 -1.93
N TYR A 24 -9.02 9.98 -2.58
CA TYR A 24 -9.05 11.43 -2.39
C TYR A 24 -10.08 11.76 -1.30
N ARG A 25 -9.63 12.25 -0.15
CA ARG A 25 -10.52 12.48 1.00
C ARG A 25 -11.48 13.64 0.76
N GLY A 26 -12.78 13.36 0.81
CA GLY A 26 -13.81 14.40 0.67
C GLY A 26 -14.06 14.84 -0.77
N LEU A 27 -13.51 14.13 -1.76
CA LEU A 27 -13.86 14.33 -3.17
C LEU A 27 -14.59 13.10 -3.72
N THR A 28 -15.61 13.37 -4.53
CA THR A 28 -16.30 12.38 -5.34
C THR A 28 -15.48 12.02 -6.59
N PRO A 29 -15.76 10.87 -7.25
CA PRO A 29 -15.07 10.50 -8.48
C PRO A 29 -15.16 11.55 -9.60
N ASP A 30 -16.29 12.26 -9.71
CA ASP A 30 -16.48 13.29 -10.72
C ASP A 30 -15.71 14.57 -10.40
N GLU A 31 -15.64 14.96 -9.13
CA GLU A 31 -14.81 16.07 -8.69
C GLU A 31 -13.33 15.79 -8.95
N VAL A 32 -12.84 14.57 -8.66
CA VAL A 32 -11.44 14.17 -8.93
C VAL A 32 -11.08 14.32 -10.42
N ARG A 33 -12.03 14.10 -11.33
CA ARG A 33 -11.83 14.29 -12.78
C ARG A 33 -11.83 15.76 -13.20
N SER A 34 -12.51 16.62 -12.43
CA SER A 34 -12.69 18.04 -12.74
C SER A 34 -11.56 18.90 -12.16
N VAL A 35 -11.10 18.60 -10.95
CA VAL A 35 -10.07 19.39 -10.27
C VAL A 35 -8.69 19.11 -10.87
N ARG A 36 -7.91 20.16 -11.09
CA ARG A 36 -6.54 20.04 -11.62
C ARG A 36 -5.48 19.99 -10.52
N PHE A 37 -5.73 20.69 -9.41
CA PHE A 37 -4.78 20.87 -8.32
C PHE A 37 -5.43 20.61 -6.96
N LEU A 38 -4.74 19.86 -6.12
CA LEU A 38 -5.04 19.66 -4.71
C LEU A 38 -4.37 20.75 -3.87
N PRO A 39 -5.03 21.26 -2.83
CA PRO A 39 -4.46 22.30 -1.98
C PRO A 39 -3.26 21.79 -1.16
N PHE A 40 -2.47 22.71 -0.62
CA PHE A 40 -1.40 22.41 0.32
C PHE A 40 -1.92 21.60 1.52
N ASP A 41 -1.12 20.66 2.01
CA ASP A 41 -1.45 19.72 3.10
C ASP A 41 -2.64 18.78 2.83
N TYR A 42 -3.24 18.80 1.64
CA TYR A 42 -4.27 17.84 1.28
C TYR A 42 -3.75 16.41 1.34
N GLU A 43 -4.48 15.54 2.04
CA GLU A 43 -4.09 14.15 2.26
C GLU A 43 -4.74 13.22 1.23
N ILE A 44 -3.92 12.36 0.64
CA ILE A 44 -4.39 11.21 -0.13
C ILE A 44 -3.97 9.92 0.56
N GLU A 45 -4.73 8.86 0.31
CA GLU A 45 -4.39 7.52 0.78
C GLU A 45 -4.22 6.59 -0.41
N TYR A 46 -3.06 5.94 -0.49
CA TYR A 46 -2.82 4.88 -1.46
C TYR A 46 -3.48 3.59 -1.01
N VAL A 47 -4.15 2.95 -1.96
CA VAL A 47 -4.70 1.60 -1.79
C VAL A 47 -4.02 0.66 -2.77
N CYS A 48 -3.74 -0.56 -2.34
CA CYS A 48 -3.11 -1.58 -3.17
C CYS A 48 -4.01 -2.83 -3.23
N ARG A 49 -3.83 -3.64 -4.27
CA ARG A 49 -4.45 -4.98 -4.33
C ARG A 49 -3.94 -5.86 -3.18
N PRO A 50 -4.68 -6.91 -2.76
CA PRO A 50 -4.27 -7.80 -1.66
C PRO A 50 -2.89 -8.45 -1.85
N GLU A 51 -2.49 -8.70 -3.09
CA GLU A 51 -1.21 -9.32 -3.44
C GLU A 51 -0.03 -8.33 -3.40
N ARG A 52 -0.31 -7.06 -3.13
CA ARG A 52 0.69 -5.99 -3.03
C ARG A 52 0.65 -5.34 -1.66
N GLU A 53 1.77 -4.74 -1.31
CA GLU A 53 1.91 -3.92 -0.12
C GLU A 53 2.51 -2.56 -0.50
N ILE A 54 2.11 -1.52 0.21
CA ILE A 54 2.68 -0.18 0.07
C ILE A 54 3.88 -0.09 1.01
N VAL A 55 5.07 0.12 0.44
CA VAL A 55 6.28 0.36 1.23
C VAL A 55 6.27 1.79 1.73
N GLY A 56 6.25 1.94 3.06
CA GLY A 56 6.23 3.23 3.74
C GLY A 56 4.81 3.78 4.00
N PRO A 57 4.68 5.11 4.23
CA PRO A 57 3.40 5.70 4.59
C PRO A 57 2.35 5.58 3.48
N LYS A 58 1.19 4.99 3.82
CA LYS A 58 0.01 4.89 2.95
C LYS A 58 -0.66 6.25 2.70
N VAL A 59 -0.64 7.12 3.71
CA VAL A 59 -1.14 8.49 3.61
C VAL A 59 0.01 9.40 3.22
N ARG A 60 -0.19 10.20 2.18
CA ARG A 60 0.76 11.22 1.72
C ARG A 60 0.06 12.56 1.65
N LYS A 61 0.82 13.64 1.87
CA LYS A 61 0.31 15.00 1.81
C LYS A 61 0.86 15.73 0.60
N CYS A 62 0.11 16.68 0.10
CA CYS A 62 0.63 17.68 -0.81
C CYS A 62 1.62 18.59 -0.08
N GLN A 63 2.89 18.56 -0.48
CA GLN A 63 3.96 19.28 0.23
C GLN A 63 4.79 20.14 -0.72
N LEU A 64 5.33 21.23 -0.16
CA LEU A 64 6.22 22.13 -0.86
C LEU A 64 7.63 21.54 -0.94
N LEU A 65 8.14 21.39 -2.16
CA LEU A 65 9.52 21.02 -2.43
C LEU A 65 10.29 22.22 -2.98
N ILE A 66 11.45 22.44 -2.39
CA ILE A 66 12.42 23.45 -2.82
C ILE A 66 13.39 22.76 -3.77
N SER A 67 13.37 23.15 -5.04
CA SER A 67 14.37 22.68 -5.99
C SER A 67 15.67 23.47 -5.80
N SER A 68 16.80 22.77 -5.71
CA SER A 68 18.13 23.39 -5.75
C SER A 68 18.56 23.76 -7.17
N THR A 69 17.90 23.20 -8.19
CA THR A 69 18.21 23.38 -9.61
C THR A 69 17.28 24.37 -10.31
N SER A 70 16.16 24.74 -9.69
CA SER A 70 15.20 25.72 -10.21
C SER A 70 14.76 26.67 -9.10
N PRO A 71 14.63 27.98 -9.34
CA PRO A 71 14.10 28.93 -8.36
C PRO A 71 12.59 28.77 -8.09
N SER A 72 11.96 27.76 -8.71
CA SER A 72 10.53 27.47 -8.63
C SER A 72 10.24 26.55 -7.45
N CYS A 73 9.21 26.90 -6.70
CA CYS A 73 8.69 26.10 -5.60
C CYS A 73 7.56 25.20 -6.12
N LEU A 74 7.74 23.88 -6.00
CA LEU A 74 6.79 22.89 -6.53
C LEU A 74 6.07 22.18 -5.41
N HIS A 75 4.74 22.09 -5.52
CA HIS A 75 3.93 21.24 -4.67
C HIS A 75 3.84 19.85 -5.27
N LEU A 76 4.25 18.82 -4.54
CA LEU A 76 4.19 17.44 -5.01
C LEU A 76 3.69 16.47 -3.94
N ILE A 77 3.16 15.34 -4.43
CA ILE A 77 2.84 14.16 -3.63
C ILE A 77 3.78 13.05 -4.07
N SER A 78 4.45 12.41 -3.11
CA SER A 78 5.36 11.30 -3.37
C SER A 78 4.58 10.03 -3.71
N VAL A 79 4.90 9.40 -4.84
CA VAL A 79 4.33 8.12 -5.25
C VAL A 79 4.98 6.99 -4.43
N PRO A 80 4.21 6.07 -3.82
CA PRO A 80 4.75 4.99 -3.04
C PRO A 80 5.36 3.92 -3.94
N ILE A 81 6.27 3.14 -3.34
CA ILE A 81 6.76 1.90 -3.94
C ILE A 81 5.77 0.79 -3.58
N LEU A 82 5.24 0.08 -4.57
CA LEU A 82 4.44 -1.12 -4.36
C LEU A 82 5.35 -2.36 -4.42
N SER A 83 5.31 -3.19 -3.38
CA SER A 83 6.02 -4.47 -3.29
C SER A 83 5.05 -5.65 -3.30
N PRO A 84 5.49 -6.87 -3.63
CA PRO A 84 4.69 -8.08 -3.38
C PRO A 84 4.34 -8.20 -1.90
N SER A 85 3.10 -8.54 -1.58
CA SER A 85 2.64 -8.77 -0.21
C SER A 85 3.26 -10.06 0.32
N ARG A 86 3.94 -10.00 1.47
CA ARG A 86 4.44 -11.20 2.18
C ARG A 86 3.31 -11.99 2.84
N HIS A 87 2.11 -11.40 2.93
CA HIS A 87 0.92 -11.99 3.53
C HIS A 87 0.07 -12.82 2.55
N LEU A 88 0.58 -13.18 1.37
CA LEU A 88 0.05 -14.34 0.62
C LEU A 88 0.37 -15.63 1.39
N HIS A 89 -0.17 -15.75 2.60
CA HIS A 89 -0.41 -17.07 3.17
C HIS A 89 -1.38 -17.77 2.21
N PRO A 90 -1.09 -19.00 1.78
CA PRO A 90 -2.13 -19.81 1.18
C PRO A 90 -3.22 -19.94 2.25
N ILE A 91 -4.42 -19.43 1.97
CA ILE A 91 -5.62 -19.95 2.63
C ILE A 91 -5.82 -21.36 2.06
N ASN A 92 -4.96 -22.28 2.49
CA ASN A 92 -5.15 -23.72 2.41
C ASN A 92 -4.28 -24.37 3.49
N VAL A 93 -4.70 -24.22 4.75
CA VAL A 93 -4.32 -25.18 5.79
C VAL A 93 -5.32 -26.34 5.76
N PRO A 94 -4.92 -27.48 5.20
CA PRO A 94 -5.26 -28.73 5.84
C PRO A 94 -4.02 -29.62 5.85
N ILE A 95 -3.16 -29.52 6.86
CA ILE A 95 -2.10 -30.52 7.06
C ILE A 95 -2.02 -30.95 8.52
N LEU A 96 -2.66 -32.09 8.73
CA LEU A 96 -2.27 -33.27 9.51
C LEU A 96 -2.28 -33.23 11.04
N SER A 97 -3.33 -33.84 11.59
CA SER A 97 -3.32 -34.58 12.85
C SER A 97 -2.13 -35.53 12.94
N PRO A 98 -1.38 -35.57 14.06
CA PRO A 98 -0.44 -36.65 14.32
C PRO A 98 -0.95 -37.57 15.44
N SER A 99 -1.14 -38.85 15.13
CA SER A 99 -0.53 -39.98 15.87
C SER A 99 -1.12 -41.30 15.38
N LEU A 100 -0.32 -42.06 14.62
CA LEU A 100 0.36 -43.29 15.05
C LEU A 100 -0.57 -44.48 15.31
N SER A 101 -0.72 -45.32 14.28
CA SER A 101 -0.90 -46.75 14.50
C SER A 101 0.47 -47.39 14.79
N PRO A 102 0.56 -48.33 15.74
CA PRO A 102 1.49 -49.42 15.60
C PRO A 102 0.76 -50.77 15.68
N SER A 103 0.82 -51.54 14.59
CA SER A 103 0.67 -52.99 14.63
C SER A 103 1.71 -53.58 15.59
N ARG A 104 1.27 -54.26 16.64
CA ARG A 104 2.11 -55.21 17.38
C ARG A 104 1.55 -56.61 17.24
N HIS A 105 2.41 -57.45 16.68
CA HIS A 105 2.33 -58.90 16.59
C HIS A 105 1.96 -59.58 17.91
N LEU A 106 1.15 -60.63 17.78
CA LEU A 106 0.85 -61.69 18.75
C LEU A 106 2.08 -62.20 19.51
N HIS A 107 1.92 -62.48 20.80
CA HIS A 107 2.51 -63.65 21.46
C HIS A 107 1.54 -64.20 22.53
N PRO A 108 1.48 -65.53 22.73
CA PRO A 108 0.52 -66.21 23.62
C PRO A 108 1.06 -66.30 25.05
N ILE A 109 0.20 -66.63 26.03
CA ILE A 109 0.43 -67.61 27.13
C ILE A 109 -0.79 -67.61 28.06
N ASN A 110 -1.20 -68.82 28.42
CA ASN A 110 -2.34 -69.25 29.22
C ASN A 110 -2.01 -69.26 30.74
N VAL A 111 -3.06 -69.43 31.55
CA VAL A 111 -3.14 -70.04 32.91
C VAL A 111 -3.03 -69.07 34.11
N PRO A 112 -3.81 -69.25 35.22
CA PRO A 112 -4.81 -70.30 35.53
C PRO A 112 -6.28 -69.86 35.51
#